data_AF-A0A5B6VPF7-F1
#
_entry.id   AF-A0A5B6VPF7-F1
#
_cell.length_a   1.000
_cell.length_b   1.000
_cell.length_c   1.000
_cell.angle_alpha   90.00
_cell.angle_beta   90.00
_cell.angle_gamma   90.00
#
_symmetry.space_group_name_H-M   'P 1'
#
loop_
_entity.id
_entity.type
_entity.pdbx_description
1 polymer ?
#
loop_
_entity_poly.entity_id
_entity_poly.type
_entity_poly.pdbx_seq_one_letter_code
_entity_poly.pdbx_strand_id
1 'polypeptide(L)'
;MYLNLVSLFWWLEWKWGRIIMDFVSGFPLNASNKNLVWVIVDKLTKSAHFVALRTNYLLEKLVEQYIAKKVCMHSIPYSVVSDHDSRFTSRFWKQLQTSIETKFRFNITFHPETHR
;
A
#
# COMPACT_ATOMS: atom_id res chain seq x y z
N MET A 1 -10.92 -23.21 23.33
CA MET A 1 -11.42 -23.67 22.01
C MET A 1 -11.50 -22.53 20.98
N TYR A 2 -11.98 -21.33 21.32
CA TYR A 2 -12.02 -20.16 20.41
C TYR A 2 -10.66 -19.53 20.04
N LEU A 3 -9.68 -19.57 20.95
CA LEU A 3 -8.35 -18.98 20.71
C LEU A 3 -7.57 -19.67 19.56
N ASN A 4 -7.90 -20.93 19.24
CA ASN A 4 -7.22 -21.70 18.19
C ASN A 4 -7.72 -21.35 16.78
N LEU A 5 -8.98 -20.92 16.65
CA LEU A 5 -9.56 -20.52 15.35
C LEU A 5 -9.00 -19.18 14.87
N VAL A 6 -8.79 -18.22 15.79
CA VAL A 6 -8.15 -16.94 15.46
C VAL A 6 -6.72 -17.18 15.00
N SER A 7 -5.95 -18.02 15.69
CA SER A 7 -4.59 -18.38 15.25
C SER A 7 -4.57 -19.10 13.90
N LEU A 8 -5.50 -20.02 13.62
CA LEU A 8 -5.59 -20.69 12.31
C LEU A 8 -5.86 -19.69 11.18
N PHE A 9 -6.66 -18.65 11.43
CA PHE A 9 -6.91 -17.58 10.47
C PHE A 9 -5.58 -16.90 10.09
N TRP A 10 -4.74 -16.54 11.06
CA TRP A 10 -3.43 -15.93 10.79
C TRP A 10 -2.45 -16.83 10.01
N TRP A 11 -2.65 -18.15 9.99
CA TRP A 11 -1.83 -19.11 9.23
C TRP A 11 -2.30 -19.35 7.79
N LEU A 12 -3.57 -19.07 7.48
CA LEU A 12 -4.07 -19.15 6.10
C LEU A 12 -3.68 -17.87 5.37
N GLU A 13 -2.73 -17.96 4.44
CA GLU A 13 -2.49 -16.86 3.50
C GLU A 13 -3.76 -16.64 2.66
N TRP A 14 -4.46 -15.52 2.89
CA TRP A 14 -5.62 -15.11 2.11
C TRP A 14 -5.29 -14.02 1.10
N LYS A 15 -6.08 -13.95 0.02
CA LYS A 15 -5.99 -12.93 -1.01
C LYS A 15 -6.08 -11.54 -0.38
N TRP A 16 -5.14 -10.65 -0.67
CA TRP A 16 -4.98 -9.31 -0.09
C TRP A 16 -4.48 -9.26 1.36
N GLY A 17 -4.14 -10.39 1.97
CA GLY A 17 -3.57 -10.41 3.32
C GLY A 17 -2.14 -9.87 3.39
N ARG A 18 -1.34 -10.10 2.34
CA ARG A 18 0.01 -9.53 2.18
C ARG A 18 0.10 -8.75 0.90
N ILE A 19 0.41 -7.46 1.01
CA ILE A 19 0.50 -6.59 -0.16
C ILE A 19 1.85 -5.88 -0.25
N ILE A 20 2.22 -5.55 -1.49
CA ILE A 20 3.33 -4.67 -1.82
C ILE A 20 2.76 -3.40 -2.43
N MET A 21 3.27 -2.24 -2.02
CA MET A 21 2.88 -0.94 -2.52
C MET A 21 4.05 -0.22 -3.15
N ASP A 22 3.79 0.51 -4.22
CA ASP A 22 4.78 1.32 -4.91
C ASP A 22 4.14 2.51 -5.64
N PHE A 23 4.89 3.57 -5.84
CA PHE A 23 4.47 4.75 -6.59
C PHE A 23 5.33 4.94 -7.84
N VAL A 24 4.69 4.85 -9.00
CA VAL A 24 5.33 5.18 -10.28
C VAL A 24 4.94 6.59 -10.69
N SER A 25 5.92 7.47 -10.85
CA SER A 25 5.73 8.88 -11.22
C SER A 25 6.45 9.22 -12.53
N GLY A 26 6.40 10.48 -12.97
CA GLY A 26 7.05 10.93 -14.21
C GLY A 26 6.17 10.85 -15.46
N PHE A 27 4.88 10.51 -15.32
CA PHE A 27 3.95 10.54 -16.44
C PHE A 27 3.56 11.98 -16.83
N PRO A 28 3.20 12.24 -18.10
CA PRO A 28 2.52 13.48 -18.46
C PRO A 28 1.17 13.57 -17.74
N LEU A 29 0.69 14.80 -17.51
CA LEU A 29 -0.66 15.01 -17.00
C LEU A 29 -1.68 14.51 -18.01
N ASN A 30 -2.58 13.63 -17.57
CA ASN A 30 -3.71 13.20 -18.39
C ASN A 30 -4.88 14.21 -18.33
N ALA A 31 -5.96 13.93 -19.08
CA ALA A 31 -7.17 14.77 -19.13
C ALA A 31 -7.84 14.99 -17.76
N SER A 32 -7.55 14.15 -16.76
CA SER A 32 -8.04 14.29 -15.38
C SER A 32 -6.99 14.88 -14.43
N ASN A 33 -5.92 15.48 -14.95
CA ASN A 33 -4.82 16.08 -14.19
C ASN A 33 -4.09 15.10 -13.25
N LYS A 34 -3.90 13.85 -13.69
CA LYS A 34 -3.18 12.80 -12.95
C LYS A 34 -1.89 12.43 -13.68
N ASN A 35 -0.82 12.22 -12.93
CA ASN A 35 0.54 11.96 -13.42
C ASN A 35 1.33 10.97 -12.53
N LEU A 36 0.62 10.27 -11.66
CA LEU A 36 1.17 9.35 -10.69
C LEU A 36 0.30 8.10 -10.65
N VAL A 37 0.92 6.92 -10.62
CA VAL A 37 0.22 5.65 -10.46
C VAL A 37 0.65 5.02 -9.14
N TRP A 38 -0.32 4.77 -8.26
CA TRP A 38 -0.11 3.92 -7.09
C TRP A 38 -0.41 2.48 -7.45
N VAL A 39 0.60 1.64 -7.30
CA VAL A 39 0.52 0.20 -7.54
C VAL A 39 0.36 -0.51 -6.21
N ILE A 40 -0.62 -1.41 -6.12
CA ILE A 40 -0.84 -2.26 -4.95
C ILE A 40 -0.98 -3.70 -5.43
N VAL A 41 -0.05 -4.56 -5.04
CA VAL A 41 0.06 -5.93 -5.52
C VAL A 41 -0.22 -6.91 -4.38
N ASP A 42 -1.13 -7.84 -4.59
CA ASP A 42 -1.33 -8.98 -3.70
C ASP A 42 -0.20 -10.00 -3.89
N LYS A 43 0.53 -10.34 -2.83
CA LYS A 43 1.69 -11.24 -2.93
C LYS A 43 1.28 -12.67 -3.28
N LEU A 44 0.08 -13.10 -2.88
CA LEU A 44 -0.42 -14.45 -3.09
C LEU A 44 -0.85 -14.66 -4.55
N THR A 45 -1.83 -13.87 -5.01
CA THR A 45 -2.42 -14.05 -6.35
C THR A 45 -1.68 -13.31 -7.47
N LYS A 46 -0.70 -12.45 -7.12
CA LYS A 46 -0.02 -11.54 -8.05
C LYS A 46 -0.96 -10.56 -8.77
N SER A 47 -2.20 -10.44 -8.32
CA SER A 47 -3.13 -9.43 -8.82
C SER A 47 -2.67 -8.03 -8.41
N ALA A 48 -2.74 -7.09 -9.33
CA ALA A 48 -2.35 -5.70 -9.10
C ALA A 48 -3.55 -4.76 -9.24
N HIS A 49 -3.58 -3.74 -8.39
CA HIS A 49 -4.44 -2.59 -8.55
C HIS A 49 -3.62 -1.35 -8.86
N PHE A 50 -4.06 -0.62 -9.89
CA PHE A 50 -3.48 0.64 -10.31
C PHE A 50 -4.44 1.77 -9.96
N VAL A 51 -3.99 2.72 -9.14
CA VAL A 51 -4.77 3.90 -8.77
C VAL A 51 -4.08 5.13 -9.33
N ALA A 52 -4.72 5.77 -10.31
CA ALA A 52 -4.22 7.03 -10.87
C ALA A 52 -4.49 8.19 -9.92
N LEU A 53 -3.44 8.96 -9.63
CA LEU A 53 -3.37 10.07 -8.68
C LEU A 53 -2.57 11.23 -9.28
N ARG A 54 -2.52 12.35 -8.56
CA ARG A 54 -1.65 13.48 -8.88
C ARG A 54 -0.48 13.53 -7.90
N THR A 55 0.72 13.87 -8.38
CA THR A 55 1.95 13.84 -7.56
C THR A 55 1.88 14.73 -6.32
N ASN A 56 1.17 15.86 -6.40
CA ASN A 56 1.02 16.81 -5.29
C ASN A 56 -0.21 16.55 -4.39
N TYR A 57 -0.76 15.34 -4.40
CA TYR A 57 -1.82 14.99 -3.47
C TYR A 57 -1.33 15.08 -2.03
N LEU A 58 -2.11 15.76 -1.19
CA LEU A 58 -1.94 15.72 0.25
C LEU A 58 -2.10 14.29 0.75
N LEU A 59 -1.32 13.94 1.77
CA LEU A 59 -1.30 12.60 2.34
C LEU A 59 -2.67 12.16 2.87
N GLU A 60 -3.48 13.10 3.36
CA GLU A 60 -4.87 12.86 3.78
C GLU A 60 -5.72 12.28 2.64
N LYS A 61 -5.67 12.90 1.46
CA LYS A 61 -6.38 12.41 0.26
C LYS A 61 -5.86 11.04 -0.19
N LEU A 62 -4.56 10.77 -0.02
CA LEU A 62 -4.01 9.44 -0.29
C LEU A 62 -4.60 8.39 0.64
N VAL A 63 -4.73 8.70 1.93
CA VAL A 63 -5.31 7.79 2.92
C VAL A 63 -6.80 7.56 2.70
N GLU A 64 -7.56 8.59 2.34
CA GLU A 64 -8.97 8.42 1.95
C GLU A 64 -9.10 7.42 0.78
N GLN A 65 -8.28 7.56 -0.26
CA GLN A 65 -8.28 6.64 -1.39
C GLN A 65 -7.85 5.23 -0.98
N TYR A 66 -6.88 5.10 -0.08
CA TYR A 66 -6.43 3.82 0.44
C TYR A 66 -7.53 3.07 1.18
N ILE A 67 -8.16 3.74 2.15
CA ILE A 67 -9.21 3.15 2.98
C ILE A 67 -10.39 2.76 2.09
N ALA A 68 -10.89 3.69 1.27
CA ALA A 68 -12.06 3.48 0.44
C ALA A 68 -11.86 2.37 -0.61
N LYS A 69 -10.69 2.29 -1.26
CA LYS A 69 -10.47 1.37 -2.40
C LYS A 69 -9.80 0.05 -2.03
N LYS A 70 -9.21 -0.08 -0.85
CA LYS A 70 -8.44 -1.27 -0.48
C LYS A 70 -8.97 -1.89 0.78
N VAL A 71 -8.92 -1.15 1.88
CA VAL A 71 -9.36 -1.66 3.18
C VAL A 71 -10.84 -2.04 3.15
N CYS A 72 -11.69 -1.19 2.57
CA CYS A 72 -13.13 -1.49 2.46
C CYS A 72 -13.47 -2.58 1.43
N MET A 73 -12.67 -2.73 0.35
CA MET A 73 -12.97 -3.71 -0.71
C MET A 73 -12.45 -5.13 -0.40
N HIS A 74 -11.36 -5.24 0.35
CA HIS A 74 -10.61 -6.50 0.50
C HIS A 74 -10.24 -6.84 1.95
N SER A 75 -10.79 -6.09 2.91
CA SER A 75 -10.40 -6.15 4.33
C SER A 75 -9.02 -5.54 4.60
N ILE A 76 -8.69 -5.42 5.88
CA ILE A 76 -7.41 -4.89 6.34
C ILE A 76 -6.29 -5.91 6.03
N PRO A 77 -5.23 -5.53 5.30
CA PRO A 77 -4.08 -6.41 5.08
C PRO A 77 -3.35 -6.63 6.40
N TYR A 78 -2.92 -7.85 6.71
CA TYR A 78 -2.11 -8.07 7.91
C TYR A 78 -0.65 -7.69 7.72
N SER A 79 -0.16 -7.57 6.47
CA SER A 79 1.18 -7.10 6.18
C SER A 79 1.27 -6.29 4.89
N VAL A 80 2.01 -5.19 4.98
CA VAL A 80 2.28 -4.29 3.86
C VAL A 80 3.78 -4.08 3.75
N VAL A 81 4.31 -4.19 2.54
CA VAL A 81 5.67 -3.79 2.19
C VAL A 81 5.62 -2.63 1.21
N SER A 82 6.40 -1.58 1.41
CA SER A 82 6.55 -0.50 0.43
C SER A 82 8.02 -0.18 0.16
N ASP A 83 8.27 0.63 -0.86
CA ASP A 83 9.56 1.31 -1.03
C ASP A 83 9.74 2.46 -0.02
N HIS A 84 10.87 3.16 -0.12
CA HIS A 84 11.26 4.26 0.76
C HIS A 84 10.69 5.62 0.33
N ASP A 85 9.62 5.66 -0.47
CA ASP A 85 8.98 6.92 -0.86
C ASP A 85 8.55 7.75 0.36
N SER A 86 8.77 9.06 0.28
CA SER A 86 8.50 10.00 1.38
C SER A 86 7.08 9.92 1.96
N ARG A 87 6.09 9.56 1.14
CA ARG A 87 4.69 9.37 1.54
C ARG A 87 4.55 8.19 2.51
N PHE A 88 5.27 7.10 2.24
CA PHE A 88 5.29 5.89 3.06
C PHE A 88 6.19 6.01 4.28
N THR A 89 7.28 6.77 4.19
CA THR A 89 8.16 7.03 5.34
C THR A 89 7.59 8.03 6.35
N SER A 90 6.54 8.75 5.97
CA SER A 90 5.87 9.75 6.81
C SER A 90 5.39 9.16 8.14
N ARG A 91 5.41 10.00 9.19
CA ARG A 91 4.94 9.60 10.53
C ARG A 91 3.47 9.21 10.50
N PHE A 92 2.65 9.97 9.77
CA PHE A 92 1.23 9.73 9.65
C PHE A 92 0.93 8.38 9.01
N TRP A 93 1.60 8.02 7.91
CA TRP A 93 1.39 6.72 7.26
C TRP A 93 1.78 5.55 8.18
N LYS A 94 2.91 5.66 8.86
CA LYS A 94 3.33 4.66 9.86
C LYS A 94 2.31 4.52 10.98
N GLN A 95 1.82 5.64 11.52
CA GLN A 95 0.80 5.64 12.57
C GLN A 95 -0.52 5.03 12.09
N LEU A 96 -0.97 5.36 10.87
CA LEU A 96 -2.16 4.76 10.27
C LEU A 96 -2.05 3.23 10.24
N GLN A 97 -0.96 2.69 9.71
CA GLN A 97 -0.75 1.24 9.60
C GLN A 97 -0.74 0.56 10.97
N THR A 98 -0.08 1.18 11.96
CA THR A 98 -0.10 0.70 13.36
C THR A 98 -1.52 0.72 13.94
N SER A 99 -2.30 1.78 13.70
CA SER A 99 -3.67 1.91 14.20
C SER A 99 -4.65 0.89 13.60
N ILE A 100 -4.38 0.40 12.39
CA ILE A 100 -5.14 -0.69 11.75
C ILE A 100 -4.45 -2.05 11.92
N GLU A 101 -3.55 -2.19 12.89
CA GLU A 101 -2.85 -3.43 13.25
C GLU A 101 -2.12 -4.12 12.09
N THR A 102 -1.71 -3.34 11.09
CA THR A 102 -1.00 -3.85 9.90
C THR A 102 0.51 -3.84 10.13
N LYS A 103 1.17 -4.98 9.89
CA LYS A 103 2.64 -5.07 9.92
C LYS A 103 3.23 -4.37 8.69
N PHE A 104 3.61 -3.10 8.86
CA PHE A 104 4.22 -2.28 7.81
C PHE A 104 5.75 -2.40 7.82
N ARG A 105 6.35 -2.65 6.66
CA ARG A 105 7.80 -2.76 6.48
C ARG A 105 8.24 -2.05 5.20
N PHE A 106 9.47 -1.55 5.18
CA PHE A 106 10.10 -1.12 3.94
C PHE A 106 10.80 -2.30 3.25
N ASN A 107 10.88 -2.27 1.93
CA ASN A 107 11.79 -3.14 1.21
C ASN A 107 13.23 -2.79 1.64
N ILE A 108 14.12 -3.77 1.58
CA ILE A 108 15.54 -3.59 1.93
C ILE A 108 16.35 -3.17 0.69
N THR A 109 15.69 -3.12 -0.46
CA THR A 109 16.31 -2.80 -1.74
C THR A 109 16.40 -1.28 -1.85
N PHE A 110 17.52 -0.71 -1.42
CA PHE A 110 17.97 0.56 -1.98
C PHE A 110 18.15 0.33 -3.48
N HIS A 111 17.21 0.79 -4.30
CA HIS A 111 17.49 1.13 -5.69
C HIS A 111 17.93 2.59 -5.68
N PRO A 112 19.25 2.89 -5.67
CA PRO A 112 19.71 4.18 -6.12
C PRO A 112 19.44 4.23 -7.62
N GLU A 113 18.22 4.63 -7.99
CA GLU A 113 17.97 5.18 -9.33
C GLU A 113 18.88 6.41 -9.43
N THR A 114 20.05 6.13 -9.96
CA THR A 114 21.17 7.04 -10.10
C THR A 114 20.70 8.10 -11.08
N HIS A 115 20.72 9.35 -10.63
CA HIS A 115 20.50 10.52 -11.46
C HIS A 115 21.05 10.34 -12.87
N ARG A 116 20.17 10.44 -13.86
CA ARG A 116 20.51 10.97 -15.18
C ARG A 116 19.32 11.65 -15.82
#